data_AF-A0A943HNW1-F1
#
_entry.id   AF-A0A943HNW1-F1
#
_cell.length_a   1.000
_cell.length_b   1.000
_cell.length_c   1.000
_cell.angle_alpha   90.00
_cell.angle_beta   90.00
_cell.angle_gamma   90.00
#
_symmetry.space_group_name_H-M   'P 1'
#
loop_
_entity.id
_entity.type
_entity.pdbx_description
1 polymer ?
#
loop_
_entity_poly.entity_id
_entity_poly.type
_entity_poly.pdbx_seq_one_letter_code
_entity_poly.pdbx_strand_id
1 'polypeptide(L)' 'MIQVKCITGDTEYIENELSSMLSEGWEIISIDTAIYESYGTLKRDTAVYLKKSN' A
#
# COMPACT_ATOMS: atom_id res chain seq x y z
N MET A 1 15.56 -11.33 -11.33
CA MET A 1 14.27 -10.73 -11.75
C MET A 1 13.71 -10.05 -10.51
N ILE A 2 13.50 -8.73 -10.53
CA ILE A 2 13.02 -7.99 -9.36
C ILE A 2 11.51 -8.21 -9.26
N GLN A 3 11.02 -8.71 -8.12
CA GLN A 3 9.59 -8.84 -7.87
C GLN A 3 9.05 -7.52 -7.29
N VAL A 4 7.99 -6.99 -7.88
CA VAL A 4 7.31 -5.79 -7.42
C VAL A 4 5.83 -6.07 -7.19
N LYS A 5 5.24 -5.42 -6.18
CA LYS A 5 3.83 -5.53 -5.81
C LYS A 5 3.27 -4.16 -5.47
N CYS A 6 2.00 -3.93 -5.79
CA CYS A 6 1.26 -2.77 -5.35
C CYS A 6 0.05 -3.24 -4.52
N ILE A 7 -0.14 -2.64 -3.36
CA ILE A 7 -1.34 -2.83 -2.53
C ILE A 7 -2.06 -1.49 -2.42
N THR A 8 -3.38 -1.50 -2.55
CA THR A 8 -4.21 -0.29 -2.55
C THR A 8 -5.46 -0.51 -1.72
N GLY A 9 -5.81 0.42 -0.84
CA GLY A 9 -7.03 0.36 -0.05
C GLY A 9 -7.07 1.46 1.00
N ASP A 10 -8.00 1.35 1.95
CA ASP A 10 -8.03 2.23 3.10
C ASP A 10 -6.79 2.04 4.00
N THR A 11 -6.55 2.99 4.89
CA THR A 11 -5.35 3.01 5.73
C THR A 11 -5.25 1.79 6.64
N GLU A 12 -6.36 1.29 7.18
CA GLU A 12 -6.38 0.14 8.10
C GLU A 12 -6.04 -1.15 7.35
N TYR A 13 -6.61 -1.35 6.16
CA TYR A 13 -6.25 -2.46 5.28
C TYR A 13 -4.76 -2.45 4.93
N ILE A 14 -4.24 -1.28 4.54
CA ILE A 14 -2.83 -1.13 4.17
C ILE A 14 -1.91 -1.47 5.33
N GLU A 15 -2.16 -0.97 6.53
CA GLU A 15 -1.32 -1.25 7.71
C GLU A 15 -1.24 -2.76 8.02
N ASN A 16 -2.38 -3.45 7.94
CA ASN A 16 -2.45 -4.90 8.17
C ASN A 16 -1.66 -5.69 7.13
N GLU A 17 -1.86 -5.42 5.84
CA GLU A 17 -1.15 -6.12 4.77
C GLU A 17 0.35 -5.79 4.77
N LEU A 18 0.72 -4.54 5.03
CA LEU A 18 2.10 -4.08 5.02
C LEU A 18 2.94 -4.82 6.06
N SER A 19 2.37 -5.08 7.25
CA SER A 19 3.05 -5.83 8.32
C SER A 19 3.45 -7.26 7.88
N SER A 20 2.55 -7.96 7.18
CA SER A 20 2.83 -9.28 6.60
C SER A 20 3.92 -9.19 5.53
N MET A 21 3.78 -8.24 4.60
CA MET A 21 4.72 -8.09 3.48
C MET A 21 6.13 -7.73 3.96
N LEU A 22 6.27 -6.82 4.93
CA LEU A 22 7.58 -6.48 5.50
C LEU A 22 8.23 -7.69 6.17
N SER A 23 7.44 -8.52 6.87
CA SER A 23 7.92 -9.76 7.51
C SER A 23 8.37 -10.82 6.49
N GLU A 24 7.77 -10.84 5.30
CA GLU A 24 8.16 -11.70 4.18
C GLU A 24 9.38 -11.19 3.39
N GLY A 25 10.01 -10.10 3.82
CA GLY A 25 11.20 -9.52 3.19
C GLY A 25 10.89 -8.58 2.02
N TRP A 26 9.68 -8.01 1.96
CA TRP A 26 9.40 -6.92 1.03
C TRP A 26 9.87 -5.58 1.60
N GLU A 27 10.35 -4.71 0.71
CA GLU A 27 10.76 -3.34 1.02
C GLU A 27 9.82 -2.34 0.34
N ILE A 28 9.48 -1.29 1.05
CA ILE A 28 8.67 -0.19 0.53
C ILE A 28 9.53 0.67 -0.40
N ILE A 29 8.98 0.94 -1.59
CA ILE A 29 9.59 1.82 -2.60
C ILE A 29 8.94 3.19 -2.55
N SER A 30 7.60 3.24 -2.50
CA SER A 30 6.82 4.47 -2.50
C SER A 30 5.48 4.24 -1.79
N ILE A 31 4.95 5.31 -1.23
CA ILE A 31 3.60 5.37 -0.66
C ILE A 31 2.92 6.60 -1.22
N ASP A 32 1.73 6.41 -1.78
CA ASP A 32 0.92 7.48 -2.36
C ASP A 32 -0.47 7.44 -1.72
N THR A 33 -0.92 8.57 -1.20
CA THR A 33 -2.26 8.69 -0.61
C THR A 33 -3.10 9.64 -1.45
N ALA A 34 -4.22 9.15 -1.96
CA ALA A 34 -5.21 9.92 -2.68
C ALA A 34 -6.39 10.22 -1.78
N ILE A 35 -6.73 11.50 -1.66
CA ILE A 35 -7.95 11.96 -1.01
C ILE A 35 -8.90 12.42 -2.11
N TYR A 36 -10.09 11.83 -2.16
CA TYR A 36 -11.09 12.15 -3.19
C TYR A 36 -12.49 12.16 -2.58
N GLU A 37 -13.37 12.95 -3.17
CA GLU A 37 -14.77 12.98 -2.77
C GLU A 37 -15.54 11.88 -3.52
N SER A 38 -16.33 11.10 -2.79
CA SER A 38 -17.18 10.05 -3.34
C SER A 38 -18.53 10.10 -2.65
N TYR A 39 -19.60 10.36 -3.41
CA TYR A 39 -20.97 10.46 -2.91
C TYR A 39 -21.12 11.41 -1.69
N GLY A 40 -20.47 12.57 -1.73
CA GLY A 40 -20.53 13.58 -0.66
C GLY A 40 -19.71 13.24 0.58
N THR A 41 -18.92 12.16 0.56
CA THR A 41 -17.99 11.78 1.63
C THR A 41 -16.55 11.86 1.12
N LEU A 42 -15.66 12.45 1.92
CA LEU A 42 -14.22 12.40 1.67
C LEU A 42 -13.71 10.97 1.94
N LYS A 43 -13.23 10.33 0.89
CA LYS A 43 -12.53 9.05 0.96
C LYS A 43 -11.03 9.25 0.87
N ARG A 44 -10.30 8.32 1.48
CA ARG A 44 -8.85 8.27 1.47
C ARG A 44 -8.44 6.85 1.10
N ASP A 45 -7.78 6.71 -0.03
CA ASP A 45 -7.12 5.47 -0.42
C ASP A 45 -5.61 5.67 -0.39
N THR A 46 -4.90 4.68 0.11
CA THR A 46 -3.44 4.63 0.16
C THR A 46 -2.97 3.50 -0.75
N ALA A 47 -2.01 3.80 -1.61
CA ALA A 47 -1.29 2.88 -2.45
C ALA A 47 0.13 2.71 -1.91
N VAL A 48 0.59 1.47 -1.76
CA VAL A 48 1.96 1.17 -1.35
C VAL A 48 2.62 0.27 -2.39
N TYR A 49 3.76 0.71 -2.88
CA TYR A 49 4.58 0.00 -3.85
C TYR A 49 5.73 -0.68 -3.12
N LEU A 50 5.85 -1.99 -3.32
CA LEU A 50 6.79 -2.87 -2.64
C LEU A 50 7.69 -3.56 -3.67
N LYS A 51 8.95 -3.79 -3.32
CA LYS A 51 9.87 -4.71 -4.03
C LYS A 51 10.26 -5.83 -3.08
N LYS A 52 10.49 -7.03 -3.58
CA LYS A 52 11.05 -8.10 -2.75
C LYS A 52 12.56 -7.90 -2.65
N SER A 53 13.08 -7.81 -1.43
CA SER A 53 14.51 -7.91 -1.22
C SER A 53 14.91 -9.37 -1.39
N ASN A 54 15.86 -9.60 -2.30
CA ASN A 54 16.40 -10.92 -2.64
C ASN A 54 16.92 -11.68 -1.42
#